data_AF-A0A3C1K5B8-F1
#
_entry.id   AF-A0A3C1K5B8-F1
#
_cell.length_a   1.000
_cell.length_b   1.000
_cell.length_c   1.000
_cell.angle_alpha   90.00
_cell.angle_beta   90.00
_cell.angle_gamma   90.00
#
_symmetry.space_group_name_H-M   'P 1'
#
loop_
_entity.id
_entity.type
_entity.pdbx_description
1 polymer ?
#
loop_
_entity_poly.entity_id
_entity_poly.type
_entity_poly.pdbx_seq_one_letter_code
_entity_poly.pdbx_strand_id
1 'polypeptide(L)'
;MKISRIIGFFLCLVFLVSMSLLPVYAEISENSENETRPAYSKGDLNGDGQITSVDYLMLKRIFLGTLTPTVQQLFAADVNKDGKIASVDYLMVRRYFYQTYYFPPDVLQTQIPLTEEQIETIKMDYVEYFKAEYGEEHVESVTVSDIIVGDYYGPYSSCYSLFISHREVGWPDAITSEFVAGYEFVYPDGQTLTVYKDSSFVNLETAYETGLISEDDIQDLYWYFNPNRFK
;
A
#
# COMPACT_ATOMS: atom_id res chain seq x y z
N MET A 1 35.66 -58.70 -25.27
CA MET A 1 35.07 -57.85 -24.21
C MET A 1 36.24 -57.16 -23.50
N LYS A 2 36.52 -55.85 -23.54
CA LYS A 2 35.94 -54.60 -24.07
C LYS A 2 37.17 -53.75 -24.52
N ILE A 3 37.22 -53.31 -25.79
CA ILE A 3 36.93 -51.96 -26.31
C ILE A 3 37.99 -50.90 -25.94
N SER A 4 38.63 -50.42 -27.00
CA SER A 4 39.81 -49.58 -27.09
C SER A 4 39.52 -48.08 -26.95
N ARG A 5 40.55 -47.37 -26.48
CA ARG A 5 40.87 -45.93 -26.57
C ARG A 5 40.28 -45.20 -27.79
N ILE A 6 39.85 -43.95 -27.61
CA ILE A 6 40.02 -42.84 -28.57
C ILE A 6 40.09 -41.51 -27.77
N ILE A 7 41.22 -40.82 -27.95
CA ILE A 7 41.44 -39.41 -27.63
C ILE A 7 40.95 -38.63 -28.85
N GLY A 8 39.98 -37.74 -28.66
CA GLY A 8 39.37 -36.94 -29.72
C GLY A 8 39.69 -35.46 -29.54
N PHE A 9 40.66 -34.99 -30.31
CA PHE A 9 41.02 -33.59 -30.53
C PHE A 9 39.89 -32.92 -31.34
N PHE A 10 39.23 -31.90 -30.81
CA PHE A 10 38.24 -31.11 -31.56
C PHE A 10 38.68 -29.65 -31.60
N LEU A 11 39.42 -29.32 -32.66
CA LEU A 11 39.70 -27.97 -33.13
C LEU A 11 38.63 -27.63 -34.15
N CYS A 12 37.69 -26.73 -33.84
CA CYS A 12 36.83 -26.15 -34.87
C CYS A 12 36.48 -24.70 -34.53
N LEU A 13 37.19 -23.81 -35.24
CA LEU A 13 36.66 -22.67 -35.97
C LEU A 13 35.85 -21.61 -35.19
N VAL A 14 36.55 -20.52 -34.92
CA VAL A 14 36.04 -19.14 -34.84
C VAL A 14 34.95 -18.89 -35.89
N PHE A 15 33.71 -18.65 -35.44
CA PHE A 15 32.74 -17.87 -36.18
C PHE A 15 32.44 -16.60 -35.39
N LEU A 16 33.04 -15.51 -35.85
CA LEU A 16 32.64 -14.14 -35.53
C LEU A 16 31.18 -13.95 -35.97
N VAL A 17 30.24 -13.96 -35.04
CA VAL A 17 28.96 -13.29 -35.23
C VAL A 17 29.14 -11.86 -34.74
N SER A 18 29.65 -11.01 -35.64
CA SER A 18 29.44 -9.58 -35.56
C SER A 18 27.98 -9.31 -35.91
N MET A 19 27.14 -9.08 -34.91
CA MET A 19 25.81 -8.53 -35.15
C MET A 19 25.50 -7.55 -34.04
N SER A 20 25.82 -6.29 -34.36
CA SER A 20 25.24 -5.05 -33.85
C SER A 20 24.58 -5.09 -32.48
N LEU A 21 25.19 -4.33 -31.57
CA LEU A 21 24.54 -3.59 -30.49
C LEU A 21 23.06 -3.32 -30.80
N LEU A 22 22.19 -3.91 -30.00
CA LEU A 22 21.13 -3.15 -29.36
C LEU A 22 21.14 -3.58 -27.89
N PRO A 23 21.19 -2.64 -26.93
CA PRO A 23 20.77 -3.01 -25.58
C PRO A 23 19.34 -3.53 -25.73
N VAL A 24 19.08 -4.71 -25.18
CA VAL A 24 17.72 -5.04 -24.74
C VAL A 24 17.44 -4.00 -23.67
N TYR A 25 16.88 -2.86 -24.10
CA TYR A 25 16.15 -1.98 -23.23
C TYR A 25 15.00 -2.86 -22.79
N ALA A 26 15.11 -3.43 -21.58
CA ALA A 26 13.92 -3.83 -20.88
C ALA A 26 13.05 -2.59 -20.90
N GLU A 27 11.92 -2.68 -21.61
CA GLU A 27 10.88 -1.67 -21.50
C GLU A 27 10.67 -1.50 -19.99
N ILE A 28 10.99 -0.31 -19.49
CA ILE A 28 10.44 0.12 -18.22
C ILE A 28 8.96 0.13 -18.50
N SER A 29 8.29 -0.98 -18.18
CA SER A 29 6.89 -0.95 -17.85
C SER A 29 6.83 0.07 -16.72
N GLU A 30 6.41 1.30 -17.04
CA GLU A 30 5.71 2.15 -16.09
C GLU A 30 4.52 1.33 -15.61
N ASN A 31 4.77 0.41 -14.69
CA ASN A 31 3.74 -0.16 -13.86
C ASN A 31 3.47 0.94 -12.83
N SER A 32 2.80 2.00 -13.27
CA SER A 32 1.88 2.69 -12.38
C SER A 32 0.78 1.65 -12.14
N GLU A 33 0.99 0.78 -11.16
CA GLU A 33 -0.09 0.02 -10.54
C GLU A 33 -1.00 1.08 -9.94
N ASN A 34 -1.92 1.53 -10.77
CA ASN A 34 -2.97 2.45 -10.41
C ASN A 34 -3.93 1.61 -9.58
N GLU A 35 -3.61 1.46 -8.31
CA GLU A 35 -4.42 0.73 -7.35
C GLU A 35 -5.87 1.19 -7.46
N THR A 36 -6.71 0.28 -7.97
CA THR A 36 -8.11 0.55 -8.21
C THR A 36 -8.87 0.41 -6.90
N ARG A 37 -9.56 1.48 -6.50
CA ARG A 37 -10.52 1.46 -5.38
C ARG A 37 -11.64 0.45 -5.66
N PRO A 38 -12.34 -0.04 -4.63
CA PRO A 38 -13.52 -0.86 -4.84
C PRO A 38 -14.52 -0.14 -5.73
N ALA A 39 -15.10 -0.87 -6.69
CA ALA A 39 -16.04 -0.31 -7.63
C ALA A 39 -17.23 0.33 -6.88
N TYR A 40 -17.55 1.57 -7.23
CA TYR A 40 -18.58 2.38 -6.56
C TYR A 40 -18.29 2.75 -5.11
N SER A 41 -17.01 2.76 -4.72
CA SER A 41 -16.55 3.44 -3.50
C SER A 41 -16.91 4.93 -3.53
N LYS A 42 -16.88 5.61 -2.38
CA LYS A 42 -17.25 7.05 -2.28
C LYS A 42 -16.54 7.84 -3.36
N GLY A 43 -17.29 8.58 -4.19
CA GLY A 43 -16.79 9.41 -5.28
C GLY A 43 -16.42 8.70 -6.59
N ASP A 44 -16.40 7.36 -6.64
CA ASP A 44 -16.25 6.57 -7.89
C ASP A 44 -17.65 6.25 -8.44
N LEU A 45 -18.11 7.01 -9.43
CA LEU A 45 -19.49 6.92 -9.95
C LEU A 45 -19.62 6.00 -11.16
N ASN A 46 -18.53 5.70 -11.85
CA ASN A 46 -18.53 4.77 -12.98
C ASN A 46 -18.11 3.35 -12.59
N GLY A 47 -17.56 3.15 -11.39
CA GLY A 47 -17.14 1.86 -10.86
C GLY A 47 -15.80 1.38 -11.42
N ASP A 48 -14.98 2.27 -11.97
CA ASP A 48 -13.67 1.91 -12.54
C ASP A 48 -12.53 1.90 -11.52
N GLY A 49 -12.85 2.19 -10.26
CA GLY A 49 -11.90 2.22 -9.15
C GLY A 49 -11.05 3.47 -9.09
N GLN A 50 -11.28 4.47 -9.93
CA GLN A 50 -10.58 5.75 -9.89
C GLN A 50 -11.56 6.89 -9.73
N ILE A 51 -11.21 7.91 -8.94
CA ILE A 51 -11.93 9.18 -8.99
C ILE A 51 -11.27 10.05 -10.04
N THR A 52 -11.95 10.19 -11.17
CA THR A 52 -11.47 11.01 -12.28
C THR A 52 -12.44 12.14 -12.59
N SER A 53 -12.12 12.89 -13.65
CA SER A 53 -13.04 13.89 -14.21
C SER A 53 -14.36 13.28 -14.71
N VAL A 54 -14.40 11.97 -15.01
CA VAL A 54 -15.61 11.26 -15.42
C VAL A 54 -16.62 11.23 -14.27
N ASP A 55 -16.18 10.84 -13.07
CA ASP A 55 -17.03 10.75 -11.88
C ASP A 55 -17.54 12.12 -11.44
N TYR A 56 -16.65 13.11 -11.46
CA TYR A 56 -17.00 14.50 -11.22
C TYR A 56 -18.09 15.01 -12.20
N LEU A 57 -17.99 14.66 -13.49
CA LEU A 57 -18.99 15.04 -14.48
C LEU A 57 -20.32 14.28 -14.27
N MET A 58 -20.26 13.00 -13.92
CA MET A 58 -21.45 12.20 -13.59
C MET A 58 -22.18 12.78 -12.37
N LEU A 59 -21.45 13.12 -11.31
CA LEU A 59 -21.99 13.72 -10.09
C LEU A 59 -22.64 15.06 -10.39
N LYS A 60 -21.99 15.91 -11.20
CA LYS A 60 -22.57 17.16 -11.68
C LYS A 60 -23.90 16.93 -12.41
N ARG A 61 -23.97 15.91 -13.28
CA ARG A 61 -25.19 15.61 -14.04
C ARG A 61 -26.31 15.09 -13.16
N ILE A 62 -26.00 14.27 -12.14
CA ILE A 62 -26.96 13.81 -11.13
C ILE A 62 -27.51 15.00 -10.34
N PHE A 63 -26.62 15.85 -9.83
CA PHE A 63 -26.98 17.07 -9.11
C PHE A 63 -27.88 18.00 -9.94
N LEU A 64 -27.61 18.15 -11.25
CA LEU A 64 -28.42 18.94 -12.18
C LEU A 64 -29.69 18.21 -12.68
N GLY A 65 -29.93 16.96 -12.30
CA GLY A 65 -31.08 16.17 -12.75
C GLY A 65 -31.03 15.76 -14.23
N THR A 66 -29.85 15.81 -14.86
CA THR A 66 -29.63 15.46 -16.28
C THR A 66 -29.10 14.03 -16.48
N LEU A 67 -28.89 13.31 -15.38
CA LEU A 67 -28.56 11.89 -15.33
C LEU A 67 -29.38 11.26 -14.20
N THR A 68 -30.09 10.17 -14.49
CA THR A 68 -30.78 9.37 -13.47
C THR A 68 -29.78 8.34 -12.93
N PRO A 69 -29.37 8.42 -11.65
CA PRO A 69 -28.38 7.52 -11.09
C PRO A 69 -28.94 6.12 -10.81
N THR A 70 -28.06 5.11 -10.86
CA THR A 70 -28.32 3.79 -10.28
C THR A 70 -28.23 3.83 -8.75
N VAL A 71 -28.63 2.74 -8.08
CA VAL A 71 -28.49 2.62 -6.62
C VAL A 71 -27.03 2.73 -6.19
N GLN A 72 -26.11 2.07 -6.90
CA GLN A 72 -24.67 2.14 -6.63
C GLN A 72 -24.13 3.56 -6.80
N GLN A 73 -24.58 4.27 -7.84
CA GLN A 73 -24.20 5.66 -8.07
C GLN A 73 -24.74 6.61 -7.00
N LEU A 74 -25.92 6.34 -6.43
CA LEU A 74 -26.43 7.11 -5.30
C LEU A 74 -25.50 6.96 -4.08
N PHE A 75 -25.06 5.73 -3.78
CA PHE A 75 -24.11 5.47 -2.69
C PHE A 75 -22.76 6.14 -2.93
N ALA A 76 -22.21 6.06 -4.14
CA ALA A 76 -20.96 6.71 -4.48
C ALA A 76 -21.06 8.25 -4.48
N ALA A 77 -22.23 8.80 -4.83
CA ALA A 77 -22.47 10.24 -4.94
C ALA A 77 -22.74 10.94 -3.60
N ASP A 78 -23.24 10.23 -2.59
CA ASP A 78 -23.44 10.74 -1.22
C ASP A 78 -22.15 10.58 -0.41
N VAL A 79 -21.20 11.47 -0.69
CA VAL A 79 -19.82 11.36 -0.22
C VAL A 79 -19.71 11.74 1.25
N ASN A 80 -20.50 12.70 1.72
CA ASN A 80 -20.54 13.10 3.12
C ASN A 80 -21.52 12.26 3.98
N LYS A 81 -22.22 11.27 3.37
CA LYS A 81 -23.18 10.37 4.01
C LYS A 81 -24.32 11.10 4.73
N ASP A 82 -24.75 12.26 4.22
CA ASP A 82 -25.88 13.00 4.81
C ASP A 82 -27.25 12.57 4.24
N GLY A 83 -27.24 11.63 3.29
CA GLY A 83 -28.43 11.09 2.63
C GLY A 83 -28.93 11.95 1.47
N LYS A 84 -28.19 13.00 1.08
CA LYS A 84 -28.55 13.90 -0.02
C LYS A 84 -27.36 14.07 -0.96
N ILE A 85 -27.65 14.11 -2.25
CA ILE A 85 -26.65 14.49 -3.25
C ILE A 85 -26.75 16.00 -3.46
N ALA A 86 -25.80 16.73 -2.90
CA ALA A 86 -25.79 18.19 -2.90
C ALA A 86 -24.47 18.77 -3.43
N SER A 87 -24.38 20.11 -3.44
CA SER A 87 -23.16 20.80 -3.87
C SER A 87 -21.95 20.49 -3.00
N VAL A 88 -22.17 20.04 -1.75
CA VAL A 88 -21.09 19.65 -0.83
C VAL A 88 -20.37 18.40 -1.33
N ASP A 89 -21.08 17.36 -1.75
CA ASP A 89 -20.51 16.13 -2.32
C ASP A 89 -19.73 16.43 -3.60
N TYR A 90 -20.35 17.24 -4.47
CA TYR A 90 -19.71 17.70 -5.69
C TYR A 90 -18.39 18.45 -5.43
N LEU A 91 -18.35 19.32 -4.42
CA LEU A 91 -17.14 20.03 -4.04
C LEU A 91 -16.08 19.09 -3.42
N MET A 92 -16.51 18.08 -2.65
CA MET A 92 -15.61 17.08 -2.07
C MET A 92 -14.94 16.24 -3.16
N VAL A 93 -15.70 15.69 -4.12
CA VAL A 93 -15.14 14.95 -5.27
C VAL A 93 -14.23 15.84 -6.11
N ARG A 94 -14.62 17.11 -6.34
CA ARG A 94 -13.77 18.07 -7.06
C ARG A 94 -12.43 18.26 -6.35
N ARG A 95 -12.45 18.45 -5.03
CA ARG A 95 -11.22 18.67 -4.26
C ARG A 95 -10.37 17.40 -4.18
N TYR A 96 -11.00 16.23 -4.11
CA TYR A 96 -10.34 14.92 -4.22
C TYR A 96 -9.62 14.78 -5.56
N PHE A 97 -10.29 15.07 -6.66
CA PHE A 97 -9.70 15.04 -7.99
C PHE A 97 -8.46 15.95 -8.12
N TYR A 98 -8.47 17.11 -7.45
CA TYR A 98 -7.31 18.01 -7.39
C TYR A 98 -6.31 17.68 -6.27
N GLN A 99 -6.49 16.57 -5.54
CA GLN A 99 -5.65 16.16 -4.40
C GLN A 99 -5.49 17.24 -3.32
N THR A 100 -6.51 18.10 -3.20
CA THR A 100 -6.58 19.15 -2.16
C THR A 100 -7.42 18.72 -0.96
N TYR A 101 -7.91 17.49 -0.98
CA TYR A 101 -8.82 16.91 -0.01
C TYR A 101 -8.86 15.40 -0.17
N TYR A 102 -8.99 14.68 0.93
CA TYR A 102 -9.32 13.26 0.95
C TYR A 102 -10.55 13.08 1.84
N PHE A 103 -11.37 12.07 1.57
CA PHE A 103 -12.57 11.85 2.38
C PHE A 103 -12.16 11.53 3.83
N PRO A 104 -12.75 12.19 4.85
CA PRO A 104 -12.56 11.79 6.23
C PRO A 104 -13.32 10.49 6.49
N PRO A 105 -12.82 9.65 7.42
CA PRO A 105 -13.58 8.52 7.92
C PRO A 105 -14.86 9.02 8.59
N ASP A 106 -15.95 8.26 8.47
CA ASP A 106 -17.24 8.68 9.05
C ASP A 106 -17.24 8.58 10.58
N VAL A 107 -16.46 7.63 11.09
CA VAL A 107 -16.19 7.45 12.51
C VAL A 107 -14.69 7.22 12.64
N LEU A 108 -14.01 8.14 13.33
CA LEU A 108 -12.60 7.94 13.65
C LEU A 108 -12.45 6.80 14.65
N GLN A 109 -11.62 5.80 14.34
CA GLN A 109 -11.27 4.79 15.32
C GLN A 109 -10.39 5.41 16.40
N THR A 110 -10.62 5.01 17.64
CA THR A 110 -9.86 5.54 18.77
C THR A 110 -8.47 4.91 18.76
N GLN A 111 -7.44 5.74 18.74
CA GLN A 111 -6.04 5.29 18.84
C GLN A 111 -5.78 4.85 20.29
N ILE A 112 -5.88 3.53 20.53
CA ILE A 112 -5.62 2.92 21.84
C ILE A 112 -4.12 2.59 21.89
N PRO A 113 -3.34 3.22 22.79
CA PRO A 113 -1.91 2.91 22.89
C PRO A 113 -1.67 1.44 23.21
N LEU A 114 -0.60 0.88 22.64
CA LEU A 114 -0.15 -0.46 22.96
C LEU A 114 0.24 -0.57 24.44
N THR A 115 -0.09 -1.70 25.07
CA THR A 115 0.38 -2.05 26.42
C THR A 115 1.84 -2.51 26.37
N GLU A 116 2.54 -2.46 27.51
CA GLU A 116 3.91 -2.99 27.62
C GLU A 116 3.99 -4.47 27.23
N GLU A 117 2.98 -5.27 27.60
CA GLU A 117 2.88 -6.69 27.23
C GLU A 117 2.77 -6.86 25.70
N GLN A 118 1.90 -6.08 25.04
CA GLN A 118 1.75 -6.12 23.59
C GLN A 118 3.04 -5.71 22.87
N ILE A 119 3.71 -4.66 23.36
CA ILE A 119 4.99 -4.21 22.80
C ILE A 119 6.04 -5.32 22.91
N GLU A 120 6.16 -5.98 24.07
CA GLU A 120 7.12 -7.07 24.26
C GLU A 120 6.82 -8.25 23.32
N THR A 121 5.55 -8.65 23.20
CA THR A 121 5.13 -9.71 22.27
C THR A 121 5.46 -9.36 20.81
N ILE A 122 5.11 -8.15 20.36
CA ILE A 122 5.41 -7.70 18.98
C ILE A 122 6.91 -7.75 18.72
N LYS A 123 7.75 -7.32 19.67
CA LYS A 123 9.20 -7.35 19.50
C LYS A 123 9.75 -8.77 19.44
N MET A 124 9.25 -9.68 20.28
CA MET A 124 9.62 -11.10 20.24
C MET A 124 9.28 -11.73 18.90
N ASP A 125 8.06 -11.50 18.41
CA ASP A 125 7.61 -12.02 17.13
C ASP A 125 8.44 -11.44 15.97
N TYR A 126 8.82 -10.16 16.05
CA TYR A 126 9.64 -9.53 15.01
C TYR A 126 11.05 -10.12 14.94
N VAL A 127 11.65 -10.49 16.08
CA VAL A 127 12.94 -11.21 16.11
C VAL A 127 12.83 -12.53 15.35
N GLU A 128 11.77 -13.30 15.59
CA GLU A 128 11.57 -14.59 14.93
C GLU A 128 11.26 -14.43 13.43
N TYR A 129 10.43 -13.44 13.08
CA TYR A 129 10.18 -13.05 11.68
C TYR A 129 11.50 -12.70 10.96
N PHE A 130 12.34 -11.88 11.57
CA PHE A 130 13.60 -11.44 10.97
C PHE A 130 14.59 -12.60 10.78
N LYS A 131 14.69 -13.52 11.76
CA LYS A 131 15.48 -14.76 11.62
C LYS A 131 14.99 -15.64 10.47
N ALA A 132 13.67 -15.76 10.33
CA ALA A 132 13.07 -16.59 9.29
C ALA A 132 13.32 -16.03 7.88
N GLU A 133 13.25 -14.70 7.71
CA GLU A 133 13.42 -14.03 6.42
C GLU A 133 14.88 -13.99 5.94
N TYR A 134 15.83 -13.71 6.85
CA TYR A 134 17.24 -13.46 6.49
C TYR A 134 18.22 -14.59 6.88
N GLY A 135 17.74 -15.61 7.60
CA GLY A 135 18.51 -16.78 8.03
C GLY A 135 19.35 -16.56 9.28
N GLU A 136 19.40 -17.56 10.17
CA GLU A 136 20.01 -17.45 11.51
C GLU A 136 21.48 -16.97 11.50
N GLU A 137 22.25 -17.31 10.47
CA GLU A 137 23.68 -16.93 10.36
C GLU A 137 23.92 -15.41 10.25
N HIS A 138 22.93 -14.63 9.79
CA HIS A 138 22.99 -13.17 9.71
C HIS A 138 22.34 -12.46 10.92
N VAL A 139 21.75 -13.23 11.86
CA VAL A 139 20.79 -12.72 12.85
C VAL A 139 21.15 -13.13 14.30
N GLU A 140 22.23 -13.88 14.53
CA GLU A 140 22.64 -14.37 15.87
C GLU A 140 22.76 -13.26 16.95
N SER A 141 22.88 -11.99 16.58
CA SER A 141 22.99 -10.86 17.52
C SER A 141 21.70 -10.10 17.80
N VAL A 142 20.62 -10.26 17.01
CA VAL A 142 19.41 -9.44 17.17
C VAL A 142 18.56 -9.94 18.32
N THR A 143 18.42 -9.12 19.35
CA THR A 143 17.59 -9.41 20.53
C THR A 143 16.35 -8.52 20.57
N VAL A 144 15.39 -8.87 21.44
CA VAL A 144 14.20 -8.05 21.73
C VAL A 144 14.59 -6.60 22.10
N SER A 145 15.72 -6.42 22.79
CA SER A 145 16.21 -5.09 23.20
C SER A 145 16.71 -4.22 22.05
N ASP A 146 17.00 -4.83 20.90
CA ASP A 146 17.43 -4.16 19.68
C ASP A 146 16.25 -3.74 18.79
N ILE A 147 15.05 -4.30 19.05
CA ILE A 147 13.85 -3.98 18.30
C ILE A 147 13.24 -2.66 18.80
N ILE A 148 12.95 -1.79 17.84
CA ILE A 148 12.36 -0.47 18.04
C ILE A 148 10.98 -0.48 17.40
N VAL A 149 9.95 -0.30 18.23
CA VAL A 149 8.60 0.04 17.76
C VAL A 149 8.53 1.56 17.72
N GLY A 150 8.36 2.10 16.52
CA GLY A 150 8.25 3.54 16.24
C GLY A 150 6.82 4.04 16.39
N ASP A 151 6.45 4.99 15.54
CA ASP A 151 5.10 5.56 15.58
C ASP A 151 4.04 4.48 15.30
N TYR A 152 2.92 4.61 16.02
CA TYR A 152 1.82 3.66 16.03
C TYR A 152 0.56 4.32 15.50
N TYR A 153 -0.14 3.63 14.59
CA TYR A 153 -1.30 4.12 13.86
C TYR A 153 -2.43 3.10 13.90
N GLY A 154 -2.75 2.50 15.05
CA GLY A 154 -3.83 1.52 15.18
C GLY A 154 -4.64 1.69 16.47
N PRO A 155 -5.47 0.71 16.87
CA PRO A 155 -5.68 -0.61 16.27
C PRO A 155 -6.76 -0.63 15.18
N TYR A 156 -6.72 -1.62 14.27
CA TYR A 156 -7.74 -1.86 13.25
C TYR A 156 -8.06 -3.34 13.12
N SER A 157 -9.31 -3.77 13.32
CA SER A 157 -9.70 -5.17 13.10
C SER A 157 -8.78 -6.21 13.82
N SER A 158 -8.33 -5.88 15.03
CA SER A 158 -7.33 -6.62 15.85
C SER A 158 -5.90 -6.67 15.29
N CYS A 159 -5.59 -5.82 14.32
CA CYS A 159 -4.27 -5.58 13.77
C CYS A 159 -3.66 -4.30 14.36
N TYR A 160 -2.34 -4.22 14.35
CA TYR A 160 -1.59 -3.04 14.76
C TYR A 160 -0.78 -2.51 13.58
N SER A 161 -1.10 -1.30 13.12
CA SER A 161 -0.27 -0.60 12.15
C SER A 161 0.78 0.22 12.90
N LEU A 162 2.05 0.02 12.57
CA LEU A 162 3.17 0.62 13.27
C LEU A 162 4.43 0.64 12.41
N PHE A 163 5.35 1.53 12.75
CA PHE A 163 6.74 1.40 12.33
C PHE A 163 7.47 0.43 13.25
N ILE A 164 8.24 -0.49 12.67
CA ILE A 164 9.11 -1.39 13.42
C ILE A 164 10.43 -1.57 12.68
N SER A 165 11.51 -1.64 13.45
CA SER A 165 12.86 -1.88 12.95
C SER A 165 13.74 -2.49 14.04
N HIS A 166 14.99 -2.79 13.70
CA HIS A 166 16.03 -3.07 14.68
C HIS A 166 17.17 -2.05 14.56
N ARG A 167 17.96 -1.88 15.62
CA ARG A 167 18.97 -0.81 15.77
C ARG A 167 19.98 -0.68 14.61
N GLU A 168 20.26 -1.75 13.90
CA GLU A 168 21.28 -1.79 12.84
C GLU A 168 20.71 -1.63 11.42
N VAL A 169 19.39 -1.42 11.27
CA VAL A 169 18.78 -1.14 9.95
C VAL A 169 19.03 0.30 9.56
N GLY A 170 19.73 0.49 8.45
CA GLY A 170 19.71 1.73 7.69
C GLY A 170 18.69 1.64 6.57
N TRP A 171 17.81 2.63 6.48
CA TRP A 171 16.92 2.78 5.33
C TRP A 171 17.59 3.66 4.28
N PRO A 172 17.33 3.43 2.98
CA PRO A 172 17.69 4.40 1.96
C PRO A 172 17.10 5.78 2.30
N ASP A 173 17.93 6.83 2.24
CA ASP A 173 17.49 8.24 2.38
C ASP A 173 16.71 8.71 1.12
N ALA A 174 15.72 7.92 0.71
CA ALA A 174 14.88 8.16 -0.44
C ALA A 174 13.42 8.21 0.03
N ILE A 175 12.74 9.31 -0.26
CA ILE A 175 11.30 9.45 -0.05
C ILE A 175 10.62 8.30 -0.79
N THR A 176 9.84 7.52 -0.05
CA THR A 176 9.08 6.40 -0.59
C THR A 176 7.59 6.70 -0.46
N SER A 177 6.79 6.21 -1.40
CA SER A 177 5.34 6.33 -1.32
C SER A 177 4.67 5.05 -1.77
N GLU A 178 3.55 4.70 -1.13
CA GLU A 178 2.64 3.64 -1.57
C GLU A 178 1.22 4.21 -1.69
N PHE A 179 0.48 3.77 -2.69
CA PHE A 179 -0.96 4.01 -2.77
C PHE A 179 -1.61 2.79 -2.16
N VAL A 180 -2.53 2.97 -1.20
CA VAL A 180 -3.33 1.87 -0.65
C VAL A 180 -4.79 2.28 -0.65
N ALA A 181 -5.65 1.51 -1.32
CA ALA A 181 -7.08 1.81 -1.45
C ALA A 181 -7.37 3.24 -1.97
N GLY A 182 -6.49 3.77 -2.83
CA GLY A 182 -6.57 5.12 -3.39
C GLY A 182 -6.03 6.25 -2.50
N TYR A 183 -5.43 5.93 -1.35
CA TYR A 183 -4.77 6.89 -0.45
C TYR A 183 -3.25 6.80 -0.57
N GLU A 184 -2.58 7.94 -0.77
CA GLU A 184 -1.13 8.01 -0.97
C GLU A 184 -0.38 8.22 0.36
N PHE A 185 0.24 7.17 0.88
CA PHE A 185 1.14 7.23 2.02
C PHE A 185 2.52 7.66 1.57
N VAL A 186 3.02 8.78 2.10
CA VAL A 186 4.35 9.32 1.78
C VAL A 186 5.24 9.22 3.00
N TYR A 187 6.32 8.46 2.88
CA TYR A 187 7.30 8.20 3.92
C TYR A 187 8.54 9.07 3.75
N PRO A 188 9.17 9.49 4.85
CA PRO A 188 10.37 10.34 4.79
C PRO A 188 11.59 9.61 4.21
N ASP A 189 11.63 8.29 4.32
CA ASP A 189 12.72 7.42 3.87
C ASP A 189 12.16 6.07 3.36
N GLY A 190 13.04 5.08 3.19
CA GLY A 190 12.66 3.73 2.74
C GLY A 190 11.84 2.89 3.74
N GLN A 191 11.60 3.36 4.96
CA GLN A 191 10.76 2.66 5.93
C GLN A 191 9.28 2.88 5.64
N THR A 192 8.52 1.79 5.50
CA THR A 192 7.07 1.82 5.31
C THR A 192 6.33 1.33 6.55
N LEU A 193 5.01 1.56 6.61
CA LEU A 193 4.17 1.03 7.68
C LEU A 193 4.07 -0.49 7.60
N THR A 194 4.13 -1.12 8.77
CA THR A 194 3.93 -2.56 8.93
C THR A 194 2.62 -2.82 9.67
N VAL A 195 1.85 -3.79 9.20
CA VAL A 195 0.66 -4.29 9.87
C VAL A 195 1.00 -5.60 10.55
N TYR A 196 0.93 -5.60 11.89
CA TYR A 196 1.11 -6.78 12.72
C TYR A 196 -0.23 -7.41 13.09
N LYS A 197 -0.30 -8.75 12.99
CA LYS A 197 -1.41 -9.57 13.52
C LYS A 197 -0.93 -11.00 13.77
N ASP A 198 -1.20 -11.53 14.96
CA ASP A 198 -0.97 -12.94 15.31
C ASP A 198 0.43 -13.46 14.88
N SER A 199 1.48 -12.75 15.29
CA SER A 199 2.90 -13.04 14.96
C SER A 199 3.29 -12.92 13.48
N SER A 200 2.41 -12.38 12.64
CA SER A 200 2.68 -12.06 11.25
C SER A 200 2.89 -10.56 11.04
N PHE A 201 3.79 -10.22 10.13
CA PHE A 201 4.10 -8.84 9.70
C PHE A 201 3.94 -8.76 8.20
N VAL A 202 3.08 -7.85 7.74
CA VAL A 202 2.87 -7.58 6.31
C VAL A 202 2.91 -6.07 6.06
N ASN A 203 3.21 -5.67 4.83
CA ASN A 203 3.09 -4.27 4.43
C ASN A 203 1.60 -3.85 4.35
N LEU A 204 1.37 -2.54 4.23
CA LEU A 204 0.03 -1.96 4.27
C LEU A 204 -0.85 -2.42 3.10
N GLU A 205 -0.30 -2.41 1.88
CA GLU A 205 -0.93 -2.94 0.66
C GLU A 205 -1.41 -4.39 0.85
N THR A 206 -0.51 -5.29 1.24
CA THR A 206 -0.84 -6.72 1.46
C THR A 206 -1.94 -6.86 2.51
N ALA A 207 -1.88 -6.09 3.60
CA ALA A 207 -2.91 -6.13 4.64
C ALA A 207 -4.30 -5.75 4.10
N TYR A 208 -4.36 -4.78 3.20
CA TYR A 208 -5.61 -4.37 2.55
C TYR A 208 -6.10 -5.41 1.55
N GLU A 209 -5.24 -5.87 0.62
CA GLU A 209 -5.60 -6.82 -0.43
C GLU A 209 -6.09 -8.17 0.14
N THR A 210 -5.49 -8.61 1.25
CA THR A 210 -5.86 -9.85 1.94
C THR A 210 -7.06 -9.68 2.89
N GLY A 211 -7.58 -8.45 3.05
CA GLY A 211 -8.70 -8.13 3.91
C GLY A 211 -8.38 -8.19 5.41
N LEU A 212 -7.10 -8.12 5.81
CA LEU A 212 -6.71 -7.96 7.22
C LEU A 212 -7.20 -6.62 7.78
N ILE A 213 -7.22 -5.59 6.94
CA ILE A 213 -7.77 -4.27 7.22
C ILE A 213 -8.69 -3.85 6.06
N SER A 214 -9.74 -3.12 6.37
CA SER A 214 -10.77 -2.65 5.41
C SER A 214 -10.40 -1.30 4.77
N GLU A 215 -11.13 -0.89 3.72
CA GLU A 215 -11.02 0.47 3.16
C GLU A 215 -11.30 1.54 4.23
N ASP A 216 -12.26 1.30 5.12
CA ASP A 216 -12.57 2.21 6.24
C ASP A 216 -11.39 2.31 7.23
N ASP A 217 -10.68 1.19 7.49
CA ASP A 217 -9.47 1.18 8.32
C ASP A 217 -8.33 1.98 7.65
N ILE A 218 -8.13 1.81 6.33
CA ILE A 218 -7.14 2.58 5.56
C ILE A 218 -7.45 4.08 5.59
N GLN A 219 -8.73 4.43 5.43
CA GLN A 219 -9.18 5.82 5.49
C GLN A 219 -8.90 6.45 6.86
N ASP A 220 -9.15 5.70 7.95
CA ASP A 220 -8.86 6.13 9.32
C ASP A 220 -7.36 6.28 9.58
N LEU A 221 -6.58 5.28 9.18
CA LEU A 221 -5.12 5.29 9.26
C LEU A 221 -4.56 6.50 8.51
N TYR A 222 -4.99 6.73 7.27
CA TYR A 222 -4.55 7.86 6.45
C TYR A 222 -4.79 9.21 7.13
N TRP A 223 -5.93 9.33 7.82
CA TRP A 223 -6.28 10.53 8.58
C TRP A 223 -5.29 10.80 9.70
N TYR A 224 -4.95 9.79 10.50
CA TYR A 224 -3.98 9.92 11.59
C TYR A 224 -2.54 10.09 11.10
N PHE A 225 -2.20 9.48 9.95
CA PHE A 225 -0.89 9.61 9.33
C PHE A 225 -0.62 11.03 8.82
N ASN A 226 -1.67 11.75 8.38
CA ASN A 226 -1.55 13.07 7.76
C ASN A 226 -2.30 14.19 8.51
N PRO A 227 -2.05 14.45 9.81
CA PRO A 227 -2.91 15.29 10.65
C PRO A 227 -2.94 16.78 10.23
N ASN A 228 -1.98 17.23 9.43
CA ASN A 228 -1.88 18.62 8.96
C ASN A 228 -2.48 18.86 7.58
N ARG A 229 -2.80 17.81 6.79
CA ARG A 229 -3.44 17.99 5.47
C ARG A 229 -4.91 18.41 5.55
N PHE A 230 -5.53 18.29 6.73
CA PHE A 230 -6.96 18.46 6.93
C PHE A 230 -7.35 19.70 7.75
N LYS A 231 -6.38 20.57 8.08
CA LYS A 231 -6.61 21.84 8.80
C LYS A 231 -6.71 23.04 7.86
#